data_AF-A0A6M3IM13-F1
#
_entry.id   AF-A0A6M3IM13-F1
#
_cell.length_a   1.000
_cell.length_b   1.000
_cell.length_c   1.000
_cell.angle_alpha   90.00
_cell.angle_beta   90.00
_cell.angle_gamma   90.00
#
_symmetry.space_group_name_H-M   'P 1'
#
loop_
_entity.id
_entity.type
_entity.pdbx_description
1 polymer ?
#
loop_
_entity_poly.entity_id
_entity_poly.type
_entity_poly.pdbx_seq_one_letter_code
_entity_poly.pdbx_strand_id
1 'polypeptide(L)'
;MTNQETMQQLIKDELDIFRRAGGMGSWPSEFDQDMNDITIEKIKTFAALNNNGLGSYCYLGKINRYSEDEGKPYLVPYDGQRVFNFEYGFMLPVYDEKLVELIRDREHAEYTGTKEDYRRITEIMDRIQELGGIHLFWI
;
A
#
# COMPACT_ATOMS: atom_id res chain seq x y z
N MET A 1 -8.03 -1.97 -22.93
CA MET A 1 -8.52 -1.36 -21.69
C MET A 1 -7.65 -0.17 -21.37
N THR A 2 -8.23 0.93 -20.92
CA THR A 2 -7.50 2.07 -20.35
C THR A 2 -6.89 1.68 -18.99
N ASN A 3 -5.91 2.43 -18.50
CA ASN A 3 -5.34 2.16 -17.17
C ASN A 3 -6.40 2.29 -16.05
N GLN A 4 -7.45 3.11 -16.25
CA GLN A 4 -8.56 3.23 -15.29
C GLN A 4 -9.41 1.95 -15.27
N GLU A 5 -9.75 1.42 -16.46
CA GLU A 5 -10.47 0.14 -16.59
C GLU A 5 -9.64 -1.02 -16.01
N THR A 6 -8.33 -1.03 -16.28
CA THR A 6 -7.42 -2.03 -15.70
C THR A 6 -7.39 -1.97 -14.18
N MET A 7 -7.27 -0.78 -13.59
CA MET A 7 -7.31 -0.61 -12.12
C MET A 7 -8.64 -1.10 -11.52
N GLN A 8 -9.77 -0.76 -12.15
CA GLN A 8 -11.08 -1.23 -11.70
C GLN A 8 -11.21 -2.76 -11.77
N GLN A 9 -10.66 -3.37 -12.82
CA GLN A 9 -10.66 -4.82 -12.96
C GLN A 9 -9.78 -5.48 -11.89
N LEU A 10 -8.58 -4.97 -11.63
CA LEU A 10 -7.69 -5.48 -10.57
C LEU A 10 -8.34 -5.39 -9.17
N ILE A 11 -9.03 -4.30 -8.88
CA ILE A 11 -9.79 -4.15 -7.61
C ILE A 11 -10.92 -5.19 -7.53
N LYS A 12 -11.59 -5.48 -8.64
CA LYS A 12 -12.64 -6.50 -8.69
C LYS A 12 -12.05 -7.90 -8.47
N ASP A 13 -10.93 -8.21 -9.09
CA ASP A 13 -10.26 -9.51 -8.98
C ASP A 13 -9.77 -9.75 -7.54
N GLU A 14 -9.20 -8.72 -6.89
CA GLU A 14 -8.84 -8.73 -5.47
C GLU A 14 -10.05 -9.03 -4.57
N LEU A 15 -11.17 -8.35 -4.79
CA LEU A 15 -12.41 -8.60 -4.05
C LEU A 15 -12.98 -10.01 -4.28
N ASP A 16 -12.84 -10.54 -5.49
CA ASP A 16 -13.29 -11.89 -5.82
C ASP A 16 -12.42 -12.97 -5.15
N ILE A 17 -11.11 -12.73 -4.97
CA ILE A 17 -10.25 -13.58 -4.12
C ILE A 17 -10.77 -13.61 -2.68
N PHE A 18 -11.01 -12.44 -2.06
CA PHE A 18 -11.54 -12.39 -0.70
C PHE A 18 -12.92 -13.07 -0.58
N ARG A 19 -13.80 -12.91 -1.57
CA ARG A 19 -15.10 -13.61 -1.59
C ARG A 19 -14.93 -15.13 -1.64
N ARG A 20 -14.03 -15.64 -2.49
CA ARG A 20 -13.74 -17.08 -2.59
C ARG A 20 -13.18 -17.65 -1.28
N ALA A 21 -12.44 -16.85 -0.51
CA ALA A 21 -11.91 -17.23 0.79
C ALA A 21 -12.98 -17.33 1.90
N GLY A 22 -14.21 -16.87 1.65
CA GLY A 22 -15.30 -16.85 2.63
C GLY A 22 -15.76 -15.45 3.04
N GLY A 23 -15.25 -14.40 2.39
CA GLY A 23 -15.70 -13.02 2.58
C GLY A 23 -15.01 -12.30 3.74
N MET A 24 -15.70 -11.30 4.30
CA MET A 24 -15.14 -10.40 5.32
C MET A 24 -14.78 -11.17 6.61
N GLY A 25 -13.50 -11.20 6.95
CA GLY A 25 -12.96 -11.94 8.09
C GLY A 25 -12.25 -13.25 7.71
N SER A 26 -12.37 -13.69 6.46
CA SER A 26 -11.56 -14.78 5.91
C SER A 26 -10.34 -14.22 5.17
N TRP A 27 -9.19 -14.83 5.42
CA TRP A 27 -7.99 -14.58 4.66
C TRP A 27 -7.89 -15.60 3.52
N PRO A 28 -7.48 -15.19 2.31
CA PRO A 28 -7.19 -16.14 1.25
C PRO A 28 -6.07 -17.10 1.68
N SER A 29 -5.83 -18.13 0.90
CA SER A 29 -4.75 -19.08 1.19
C SER A 29 -3.40 -18.46 0.84
N GLU A 30 -2.35 -18.65 1.64
CA GLU A 30 -0.96 -18.29 1.27
C GLU A 30 -0.46 -19.06 0.02
N PHE A 31 -1.17 -20.12 -0.37
CA PHE A 31 -0.93 -20.84 -1.62
C PHE A 31 -1.58 -20.17 -2.85
N ASP A 32 -2.43 -19.15 -2.64
CA ASP A 32 -3.09 -18.37 -3.70
C ASP A 32 -2.22 -17.16 -4.07
N GLN A 33 -1.24 -17.39 -4.95
CA GLN A 33 -0.30 -16.35 -5.35
C GLN A 33 -0.92 -15.25 -6.22
N ASP A 34 -2.16 -15.42 -6.69
CA ASP A 34 -2.85 -14.46 -7.55
C ASP A 34 -2.95 -13.08 -6.87
N MET A 35 -3.09 -13.04 -5.54
CA MET A 35 -3.14 -11.78 -4.78
C MET A 35 -1.85 -10.97 -4.91
N ASN A 36 -0.69 -11.64 -4.87
CA ASN A 36 0.60 -10.97 -4.95
C ASN A 36 0.83 -10.40 -6.36
N ASP A 37 0.46 -11.16 -7.39
CA ASP A 37 0.54 -10.70 -8.77
C ASP A 37 -0.41 -9.53 -9.03
N ILE A 38 -1.65 -9.59 -8.52
CA ILE A 38 -2.61 -8.47 -8.60
C ILE A 38 -2.04 -7.23 -7.91
N THR A 39 -1.44 -7.37 -6.74
CA THR A 39 -0.86 -6.24 -6.01
C THR A 39 0.31 -5.60 -6.75
N ILE A 40 1.18 -6.40 -7.35
CA ILE A 40 2.26 -5.89 -8.21
C ILE A 40 1.67 -5.15 -9.43
N GLU A 41 0.64 -5.70 -10.07
CA GLU A 41 -0.01 -5.06 -11.22
C GLU A 41 -0.78 -3.79 -10.83
N LYS A 42 -1.36 -3.72 -9.62
CA LYS A 42 -1.96 -2.49 -9.07
C LYS A 42 -0.93 -1.38 -8.96
N ILE A 43 0.27 -1.66 -8.45
CA ILE A 43 1.36 -0.68 -8.36
C ILE A 43 1.72 -0.13 -9.74
N LYS A 44 1.96 -1.03 -10.71
CA LYS A 44 2.31 -0.64 -12.09
C LYS A 44 1.22 0.21 -12.74
N THR A 45 -0.04 -0.22 -12.59
CA THR A 45 -1.19 0.46 -13.17
C THR A 45 -1.41 1.82 -12.52
N PHE A 46 -1.25 1.93 -11.20
CA PHE A 46 -1.34 3.19 -10.47
C PHE A 46 -0.24 4.17 -10.88
N ALA A 47 0.98 3.69 -11.05
CA ALA A 47 2.09 4.49 -11.54
C ALA A 47 1.86 5.01 -12.96
N ALA A 48 1.27 4.20 -13.83
CA ALA A 48 0.91 4.59 -15.19
C ALA A 48 -0.26 5.59 -15.23
N LEU A 49 -1.24 5.48 -14.32
CA LEU A 49 -2.35 6.43 -14.17
C LEU A 49 -1.87 7.83 -13.75
N ASN A 50 -0.88 7.87 -12.86
CA ASN A 50 -0.34 9.11 -12.32
C ASN A 50 0.88 9.62 -13.09
N ASN A 51 1.16 9.07 -14.27
CA ASN A 51 2.22 9.59 -15.13
C ASN A 51 1.68 10.75 -15.97
N ASN A 52 2.28 11.94 -15.84
CA ASN A 52 1.86 13.13 -16.58
C ASN A 52 2.83 13.53 -17.72
N GLY A 53 3.77 12.64 -18.08
CA GLY A 53 4.79 12.91 -19.10
C GLY A 53 6.05 13.62 -18.58
N LEU A 54 6.05 14.08 -17.32
CA LEU A 54 7.24 14.60 -16.63
C LEU A 54 7.82 13.63 -15.58
N GLY A 55 7.10 12.53 -15.31
CA GLY A 55 7.48 11.50 -14.36
C GLY A 55 6.25 10.74 -13.84
N SER A 56 6.46 9.55 -13.27
CA SER A 56 5.43 8.87 -12.51
C SER A 56 5.36 9.44 -11.09
N TYR A 57 4.18 9.85 -10.65
CA TYR A 57 3.96 10.20 -9.26
C TYR A 57 3.31 9.01 -8.56
N CYS A 58 4.12 8.01 -8.26
CA CYS A 58 3.75 6.87 -7.43
C CYS A 58 4.80 6.73 -6.33
N TYR A 59 4.38 6.88 -5.08
CA TYR A 59 5.23 6.70 -3.92
C TYR A 59 4.77 5.48 -3.14
N LEU A 60 5.69 4.56 -2.88
CA LEU A 60 5.47 3.35 -2.13
C LEU A 60 5.92 3.54 -0.69
N GLY A 61 5.17 3.01 0.26
CA GLY A 61 5.52 3.09 1.68
C GLY A 61 5.00 1.90 2.46
N LYS A 62 5.47 1.76 3.70
CA LYS A 62 4.98 0.79 4.67
C LYS A 62 4.87 1.43 6.05
N ILE A 63 3.85 1.00 6.79
CA ILE A 63 3.54 1.53 8.12
C ILE A 63 4.41 0.88 9.18
N ASN A 64 4.53 -0.45 9.13
CA ASN A 64 5.37 -1.21 10.04
C ASN A 64 6.78 -1.29 9.45
N ARG A 65 7.70 -0.52 10.02
CA ARG A 65 9.14 -0.54 9.70
C ARG A 65 9.89 -1.34 10.76
N TYR A 66 10.91 -2.07 10.33
CA TYR A 66 11.76 -2.88 11.21
C TYR A 66 13.21 -2.41 11.14
N SER A 67 14.10 -3.01 11.94
CA SER A 67 15.52 -2.63 11.99
C SER A 67 16.22 -2.66 10.62
N GLU A 68 15.79 -3.55 9.72
CA GLU A 68 16.30 -3.62 8.34
C GLU A 68 15.93 -2.41 7.46
N ASP A 69 15.00 -1.56 7.92
CA ASP A 69 14.57 -0.35 7.24
C ASP A 69 15.24 0.90 7.80
N GLU A 70 16.11 0.78 8.81
CA GLU A 70 16.82 1.92 9.37
C GLU A 70 17.62 2.65 8.28
N GLY A 71 17.49 3.98 8.22
CA GLY A 71 18.13 4.82 7.20
C GLY A 71 17.47 4.80 5.82
N LYS A 72 16.44 3.95 5.57
CA LYS A 72 15.69 3.98 4.31
C LYS A 72 14.63 5.09 4.27
N PRO A 73 14.31 5.65 3.10
CA PRO A 73 13.19 6.58 2.95
C PRO A 73 11.86 5.96 3.40
N TYR A 74 10.99 6.76 4.03
CA TYR A 74 9.63 6.34 4.41
C TYR A 74 8.70 6.16 3.20
N LEU A 75 8.92 6.98 2.17
CA LEU A 75 8.24 6.94 0.90
C LEU A 75 9.29 6.83 -0.20
N VAL A 76 9.17 5.82 -1.04
CA VAL A 76 10.10 5.52 -2.14
C VAL A 76 9.37 5.75 -3.45
N PRO A 77 9.89 6.58 -4.38
CA PRO A 77 9.28 6.72 -5.69
C PRO A 77 9.35 5.39 -6.46
N TYR A 78 8.27 5.05 -7.14
CA TYR A 78 8.23 3.93 -8.07
C TYR A 78 8.61 4.38 -9.47
N ASP A 79 9.78 3.95 -9.92
CA ASP A 79 10.36 4.25 -11.24
C ASP A 79 10.43 3.02 -12.16
N GLY A 80 9.73 1.95 -11.80
CA GLY A 80 9.72 0.69 -12.53
C GLY A 80 10.65 -0.37 -11.94
N GLN A 81 11.23 -0.11 -10.77
CA GLN A 81 11.99 -1.10 -10.01
C GLN A 81 11.19 -2.37 -9.71
N ARG A 82 11.90 -3.47 -9.45
CA ARG A 82 11.29 -4.72 -8.99
C ARG A 82 10.71 -4.52 -7.58
N VAL A 83 9.48 -4.99 -7.38
CA VAL A 83 8.82 -5.04 -6.08
C VAL A 83 8.75 -6.49 -5.61
N PHE A 84 9.12 -6.74 -4.36
CA PHE A 84 9.00 -8.03 -3.70
C PHE A 84 7.72 -8.09 -2.85
N ASN A 85 7.23 -9.31 -2.60
CA ASN A 85 6.06 -9.50 -1.75
C ASN A 85 6.32 -8.91 -0.36
N PHE A 86 5.29 -8.29 0.22
CA PHE A 86 5.32 -7.65 1.53
C PHE A 86 6.29 -6.45 1.67
N GLU A 87 6.94 -6.01 0.60
CA GLU A 87 7.93 -4.92 0.66
C GLU A 87 7.28 -3.57 1.01
N TYR A 88 6.07 -3.32 0.51
CA TYR A 88 5.31 -2.08 0.70
C TYR A 88 3.88 -2.37 1.13
N GLY A 89 3.29 -1.51 1.96
CA GLY A 89 1.91 -1.63 2.46
C GLY A 89 0.91 -0.69 1.81
N PHE A 90 1.36 0.35 1.10
CA PHE A 90 0.49 1.29 0.40
C PHE A 90 1.22 1.99 -0.76
N MET A 91 0.43 2.64 -1.62
CA MET A 91 0.91 3.53 -2.68
C MET A 91 0.17 4.87 -2.65
N LEU A 92 0.87 5.95 -3.02
CA LEU A 92 0.36 7.33 -3.05
C LEU A 92 0.64 8.02 -4.39
N PRO A 93 -0.23 8.94 -4.83
CA PRO A 93 -0.01 9.72 -6.05
C PRO A 93 0.94 10.91 -5.82
N VAL A 94 1.37 11.18 -4.59
CA VAL A 94 2.20 12.33 -4.24
C VAL A 94 3.01 12.04 -2.97
N TYR A 95 4.17 12.67 -2.84
CA TYR A 95 4.93 12.64 -1.59
C TYR A 95 4.22 13.50 -0.54
N ASP A 96 4.11 13.00 0.69
CA ASP A 96 3.49 13.73 1.79
C ASP A 96 4.36 13.66 3.04
N GLU A 97 4.90 14.81 3.45
CA GLU A 97 5.77 14.93 4.62
C GLU A 97 5.01 14.64 5.92
N LYS A 98 3.75 15.05 6.01
CA LYS A 98 2.90 14.77 7.17
C LYS A 98 2.70 13.27 7.39
N LEU A 99 2.46 12.50 6.33
CA LEU A 99 2.38 11.05 6.43
C LEU A 99 3.70 10.43 6.92
N VAL A 100 4.84 10.96 6.45
CA VAL A 100 6.17 10.53 6.91
C VAL A 100 6.33 10.75 8.42
N GLU A 101 5.91 11.91 8.92
CA GLU A 101 5.91 12.21 10.35
C GLU A 101 5.01 11.24 11.13
N LEU A 102 3.78 11.00 10.66
CA LEU A 102 2.85 10.06 11.31
C LEU A 102 3.42 8.64 11.39
N ILE A 103 4.04 8.15 10.32
CA ILE A 103 4.67 6.82 10.29
C ILE A 103 5.88 6.78 11.24
N ARG A 104 6.72 7.82 11.24
CA ARG A 104 7.87 7.94 12.15
C ARG A 104 7.41 7.95 13.62
N ASP A 105 6.38 8.71 13.93
CA ASP A 105 5.83 8.79 15.28
C ASP A 105 5.26 7.43 15.73
N ARG A 106 4.63 6.69 14.81
CA ARG A 106 4.16 5.32 15.07
C ARG A 106 5.31 4.33 15.25
N GLU A 107 6.38 4.44 14.48
CA GLU A 107 7.58 3.59 14.57
C GLU A 107 8.28 3.74 15.93
N HIS A 108 8.38 4.98 16.44
CA HIS A 108 9.02 5.25 17.73
C HIS A 108 8.12 5.09 18.95
N ALA A 109 6.79 5.01 18.76
CA ALA A 109 5.87 4.74 19.85
C ALA A 109 5.98 3.29 20.32
N GLU A 110 6.01 3.08 21.65
CA GLU A 110 5.88 1.75 22.23
C GLU A 110 4.53 1.14 21.83
N TYR A 111 4.56 -0.07 21.28
CA TYR A 111 3.34 -0.79 20.91
C TYR A 111 2.74 -1.45 22.14
N THR A 112 1.63 -0.89 22.62
CA THR A 112 0.97 -1.30 23.86
C THR A 112 -0.31 -2.12 23.63
N GLY A 113 -0.76 -2.22 22.38
CA GLY A 113 -2.04 -2.82 22.00
C GLY A 113 -3.25 -2.02 22.49
N THR A 114 -3.06 -0.72 22.79
CA THR A 114 -4.11 0.13 23.40
C THR A 114 -4.85 0.97 22.37
N LYS A 115 -5.83 1.74 22.84
CA LYS A 115 -6.56 2.73 22.03
C LYS A 115 -5.65 3.74 21.34
N GLU A 116 -4.48 4.05 21.92
CA GLU A 116 -3.53 4.96 21.31
C GLU A 116 -2.82 4.36 20.10
N ASP A 117 -2.54 3.06 20.11
CA ASP A 117 -2.01 2.36 18.93
C ASP A 117 -3.03 2.37 17.79
N TYR A 118 -4.29 2.11 18.12
CA TYR A 118 -5.39 2.20 17.16
C TYR A 118 -5.51 3.62 16.58
N ARG A 119 -5.51 4.66 17.43
CA ARG A 119 -5.59 6.05 16.97
C ARG A 119 -4.47 6.41 16.00
N ARG A 120 -3.21 6.07 16.31
CA ARG A 120 -2.06 6.33 15.43
C ARG A 120 -2.20 5.64 14.09
N ILE A 121 -2.63 4.38 14.08
CA ILE A 121 -2.87 3.65 12.82
C ILE A 121 -4.01 4.29 12.04
N THR A 122 -5.12 4.65 12.69
CA THR A 122 -6.25 5.34 12.04
C THR A 122 -5.80 6.65 11.39
N GLU A 123 -5.01 7.48 12.07
CA GLU A 123 -4.50 8.74 11.51
C GLU A 123 -3.65 8.53 10.25
N ILE A 124 -2.85 7.46 10.21
CA ILE A 124 -2.07 7.07 9.04
C ILE A 124 -2.99 6.61 7.91
N MET A 125 -3.96 5.74 8.19
CA MET A 125 -4.90 5.23 7.19
C MET A 125 -5.76 6.36 6.59
N ASP A 126 -6.28 7.24 7.44
CA ASP A 126 -7.07 8.40 7.04
C ASP A 126 -6.24 9.33 6.15
N ARG A 127 -4.97 9.59 6.51
CA ARG A 127 -4.09 10.42 5.69
C ARG A 127 -3.79 9.79 4.33
N ILE A 128 -3.58 8.47 4.27
CA ILE A 128 -3.42 7.76 2.99
C ILE A 128 -4.67 7.92 2.12
N GLN A 129 -5.86 7.78 2.72
CA GLN A 129 -7.12 7.96 2.01
C GLN A 129 -7.35 9.39 1.51
N GLU A 130 -7.05 10.40 2.33
CA GLU A 130 -7.13 11.83 1.96
C GLU A 130 -6.29 12.16 0.73
N LEU A 131 -5.14 11.50 0.58
CA LEU A 131 -4.21 11.68 -0.53
C LEU A 131 -4.62 10.87 -1.78
N GLY A 132 -5.71 10.11 -1.74
CA GLY A 132 -6.10 9.20 -2.82
C GLY A 132 -5.19 7.98 -2.92
N GLY A 133 -4.54 7.60 -1.82
CA GLY A 133 -3.71 6.42 -1.72
C GLY A 133 -4.49 5.12 -1.69
N ILE A 134 -3.79 4.02 -1.97
CA ILE A 134 -4.35 2.67 -1.99
C ILE A 134 -3.51 1.77 -1.09
N HIS A 135 -4.19 1.03 -0.19
CA HIS A 135 -3.57 -0.02 0.59
C HIS A 135 -3.30 -1.26 -0.26
N LEU A 136 -2.15 -1.89 -0.05
CA LEU A 136 -1.70 -3.08 -0.75
C LEU A 136 -1.97 -4.31 0.12
N PHE A 137 -2.55 -5.36 -0.47
CA PHE A 137 -2.81 -6.62 0.19
C PHE A 137 -1.88 -7.70 -0.35
N TRP A 138 -1.27 -8.45 0.54
CA TRP A 138 -0.29 -9.49 0.20
C TRP A 138 -0.70 -10.79 0.88
N ILE A 139 -0.24 -11.93 0.32
CA ILE A 139 -0.49 -13.24 0.90
C ILE A 139 0.65 -14.25 0.68
#